data_AF-A0A2V5TXE9-F1
#
_entry.id   AF-A0A2V5TXE9-F1
#
_cell.length_a   1.000
_cell.length_b   1.000
_cell.length_c   1.000
_cell.angle_alpha   90.00
_cell.angle_beta   90.00
_cell.angle_gamma   90.00
#
_symmetry.space_group_name_H-M   'P 1'
#
loop_
_entity.id
_entity.type
_entity.pdbx_description
1 polymer ?
#
loop_
_entity_poly.entity_id
_entity_poly.type
_entity_poly.pdbx_seq_one_letter_code
_entity_poly.pdbx_strand_id
1 'polypeptide(L)'
;MLLISILLLPLATGLVCLLVRSRPTLERLNLLAFAAGALLAGHLGARVIAAESVSALGGFLYADALSALVVGLTALVALVSGIYSVGYLRRDAGAGRITATQVHRYYTLTPLFVFAMLLVTLASVLLISFYNEKTSLEAAWKYIIIGSVGISLALFGTILTYYAALDVPGAKAESGLNWSQLVGLARQFNPHAM
;
A
#
# COMPACT_ATOMS: atom_id res chain seq x y z
N MET A 1 -3.12 14.78 18.92
CA MET A 1 -3.49 13.42 19.40
C MET A 1 -4.00 12.53 18.26
N LEU A 2 -4.90 13.01 17.40
CA LEU A 2 -5.44 12.27 16.25
C LEU A 2 -4.40 11.61 15.33
N LEU A 3 -3.36 12.35 14.93
CA LEU A 3 -2.30 11.82 14.06
C LEU A 3 -1.53 10.66 14.69
N ILE A 4 -1.26 10.77 15.99
CA ILE A 4 -0.59 9.72 16.77
C ILE A 4 -1.50 8.49 16.85
N SER A 5 -2.81 8.67 17.02
CA SER A 5 -3.77 7.56 17.03
C SER A 5 -3.85 6.84 15.68
N ILE A 6 -3.83 7.57 14.56
CA ILE A 6 -3.82 6.99 13.20
C ILE A 6 -2.56 6.16 12.97
N LEU A 7 -1.42 6.60 13.51
CA LEU A 7 -0.15 5.89 13.38
C LEU A 7 -0.05 4.69 14.34
N LEU A 8 -0.47 4.85 15.59
CA LEU A 8 -0.39 3.80 16.60
C LEU A 8 -1.34 2.64 16.32
N LEU A 9 -2.48 2.89 15.67
CA LEU A 9 -3.49 1.86 15.41
C LEU A 9 -2.96 0.70 14.56
N PRO A 10 -2.39 0.90 13.35
CA PRO A 10 -1.84 -0.19 12.55
C PRO A 10 -0.60 -0.82 13.19
N LEU A 11 0.22 -0.04 13.91
CA LEU A 11 1.37 -0.56 14.65
C LEU A 11 0.95 -1.51 15.77
N ALA A 12 0.02 -1.09 16.61
CA ALA A 12 -0.52 -1.89 17.70
C ALA A 12 -1.23 -3.14 17.17
N THR A 13 -1.98 -3.00 16.07
CA THR A 13 -2.64 -4.14 15.41
C THR A 13 -1.62 -5.16 14.93
N GLY A 14 -0.53 -4.72 14.27
CA GLY A 14 0.55 -5.60 13.84
C GLY A 14 1.23 -6.33 15.00
N LEU A 15 1.50 -5.63 16.11
CA LEU A 15 2.11 -6.21 17.32
C LEU A 15 1.17 -7.19 18.04
N VAL A 16 -0.12 -6.88 18.15
CA VAL A 16 -1.13 -7.78 18.72
C VAL A 16 -1.29 -9.03 17.87
N CYS A 17 -1.25 -8.91 16.53
CA CYS A 17 -1.27 -10.05 15.64
C CYS A 17 -0.08 -11.00 15.83
N LEU A 18 1.08 -10.55 16.33
CA LEU A 18 2.21 -11.45 16.63
C LEU A 18 1.89 -12.41 17.78
N LEU A 19 1.09 -11.96 18.75
CA LEU A 19 0.72 -12.72 19.95
C LEU A 19 -0.46 -13.67 19.70
N VAL A 20 -1.33 -13.33 18.74
CA VAL A 20 -2.54 -14.09 18.43
C VAL A 20 -2.27 -15.17 17.38
N ARG A 21 -2.60 -16.42 17.70
CA ARG A 21 -2.39 -17.59 16.81
C ARG A 21 -3.66 -18.02 16.05
N SER A 22 -4.83 -17.53 16.46
CA SER A 22 -6.13 -17.95 15.92
C SER A 22 -6.51 -17.20 14.64
N ARG A 23 -6.72 -17.95 13.56
CA ARG A 23 -7.14 -17.43 12.24
C ARG A 23 -8.37 -16.50 12.29
N PRO A 24 -9.51 -16.86 12.91
CA PRO A 24 -10.70 -16.00 12.90
C PRO A 24 -10.50 -14.71 13.72
N THR A 25 -9.65 -14.74 14.74
CA THR A 25 -9.34 -13.56 15.54
C THR A 25 -8.45 -12.59 14.76
N LEU A 26 -7.46 -13.10 14.02
CA LEU A 26 -6.58 -12.29 13.16
C LEU A 26 -7.36 -11.55 12.07
N GLU A 27 -8.30 -12.23 11.42
CA GLU A 27 -9.19 -11.65 10.41
C GLU A 27 -10.02 -10.49 11.00
N ARG A 28 -10.68 -10.74 12.13
CA ARG A 28 -11.51 -9.72 12.81
C ARG A 28 -10.67 -8.54 13.28
N LEU A 29 -9.50 -8.79 13.86
CA LEU A 29 -8.62 -7.76 14.37
C LEU A 29 -8.13 -6.83 13.25
N ASN A 30 -7.71 -7.39 12.11
CA ASN A 30 -7.30 -6.62 10.94
C ASN A 30 -8.45 -5.81 10.34
N LEU A 31 -9.62 -6.42 10.15
CA LEU A 31 -10.78 -5.71 9.60
C LEU A 31 -11.24 -4.57 10.50
N LEU A 32 -11.31 -4.80 11.81
CA LEU A 32 -11.66 -3.76 12.78
C LEU A 32 -10.62 -2.64 12.78
N ALA A 33 -9.34 -2.97 12.69
CA ALA A 33 -8.27 -1.98 12.61
C ALA A 33 -8.38 -1.13 11.34
N PHE A 34 -8.56 -1.73 10.15
CA PHE A 34 -8.68 -0.95 8.92
C PHE A 34 -9.97 -0.13 8.87
N ALA A 35 -11.08 -0.65 9.42
CA ALA A 35 -12.32 0.11 9.54
C ALA A 35 -12.16 1.31 10.49
N ALA A 36 -11.55 1.11 11.65
CA ALA A 36 -11.25 2.19 12.59
C ALA A 36 -10.27 3.20 11.98
N GLY A 37 -9.25 2.75 11.25
CA GLY A 37 -8.32 3.59 10.51
C GLY A 37 -9.02 4.46 9.46
N ALA A 38 -9.96 3.89 8.70
CA ALA A 38 -10.76 4.63 7.72
C ALA A 38 -11.66 5.69 8.38
N LEU A 39 -12.28 5.37 9.52
CA LEU A 39 -13.07 6.35 10.29
C LEU A 39 -12.21 7.49 10.85
N LEU A 40 -11.03 7.17 11.39
CA LEU A 40 -10.09 8.18 11.87
C LEU A 40 -9.57 9.06 10.73
N ALA A 41 -9.30 8.49 9.55
CA ALA A 41 -8.91 9.24 8.36
C ALA A 41 -10.03 10.18 7.89
N GLY A 42 -11.28 9.72 7.87
CA GLY A 42 -12.45 10.56 7.58
C GLY A 42 -12.61 11.70 8.59
N HIS A 43 -12.42 11.41 9.89
CA HIS A 43 -12.47 12.42 10.93
C HIS A 43 -11.33 13.46 10.81
N LEU A 44 -10.12 13.01 10.44
CA LEU A 44 -9.02 13.91 10.13
C LEU A 44 -9.36 14.83 8.95
N GLY A 45 -9.91 14.29 7.86
CA GLY A 45 -10.35 15.07 6.71
C GLY A 45 -11.38 16.14 7.08
N ALA A 46 -12.40 15.78 7.86
CA ALA A 46 -13.40 16.74 8.34
C ALA A 46 -12.79 17.86 9.20
N ARG A 47 -11.80 17.55 10.03
CA ARG A 47 -11.11 18.57 10.86
C ARG A 47 -10.21 19.48 10.05
N VAL A 48 -9.50 18.96 9.05
CA VAL A 48 -8.63 19.75 8.19
C VAL A 48 -9.43 20.75 7.36
N ILE A 49 -10.63 20.37 6.90
CA ILE A 49 -11.56 21.29 6.21
C ILE A 49 -12.03 22.41 7.14
N ALA A 50 -12.24 22.12 8.42
CA ALA A 50 -12.78 23.09 9.38
C ALA A 50 -11.73 24.02 10.04
N ALA A 51 -10.47 23.58 10.16
CA ALA A 51 -9.45 24.26 10.99
C ALA A 51 -8.14 24.61 10.24
N GLU A 52 -8.14 24.55 8.90
CA GLU A 52 -7.01 24.76 7.97
C GLU A 52 -5.81 23.80 8.14
N SER A 53 -5.40 23.44 9.36
CA SER A 53 -4.31 22.50 9.62
C SER A 53 -4.41 21.86 11.00
N VAL A 54 -3.98 20.59 11.10
CA VAL A 54 -3.92 19.87 12.38
C VAL A 54 -2.47 19.51 12.68
N SER A 55 -1.93 20.07 13.75
CA SER A 55 -0.58 19.75 14.24
C SER A 55 -0.60 18.88 15.50
N ALA A 56 0.41 18.03 15.66
CA ALA A 56 0.67 17.26 16.86
C ALA A 56 2.19 17.27 17.18
N LEU A 57 2.55 16.96 18.44
CA LEU A 57 3.95 16.97 18.93
C LEU A 57 4.66 18.32 18.70
N GLY A 58 4.03 19.44 19.10
CA GLY A 58 4.65 20.76 19.01
C GLY A 58 4.96 21.26 17.58
N GLY A 59 4.36 20.66 16.55
CA GLY A 59 4.60 20.98 15.14
C GLY A 59 5.37 19.93 14.36
N PHE A 60 5.86 18.86 15.00
CA PHE A 60 6.62 17.80 14.34
C PHE A 60 5.77 16.90 13.44
N LEU A 61 4.50 16.69 13.79
CA LEU A 61 3.52 16.03 12.93
C LEU A 61 2.53 17.08 12.45
N TYR A 62 2.59 17.39 11.15
CA TYR A 62 1.71 18.36 10.51
C TYR A 62 0.83 17.64 9.48
N ALA A 63 -0.48 17.90 9.53
CA ALA A 63 -1.43 17.41 8.55
C ALA A 63 -2.20 18.57 7.93
N ASP A 64 -1.99 18.74 6.64
CA ASP A 64 -2.68 19.64 5.74
C ASP A 64 -3.71 18.90 4.87
N ALA A 65 -4.37 19.61 3.97
CA ALA A 65 -5.35 19.02 3.05
C ALA A 65 -4.77 17.88 2.20
N LEU A 66 -3.51 18.00 1.77
CA LEU A 66 -2.82 16.98 1.00
C LEU A 66 -2.57 15.72 1.84
N SER A 67 -2.07 15.88 3.07
CA SER A 67 -1.88 14.77 4.02
C SER A 67 -3.17 14.04 4.30
N ALA A 68 -4.25 14.78 4.56
CA ALA A 68 -5.56 14.20 4.83
C ALA A 68 -6.07 13.37 3.64
N LEU A 69 -5.85 13.85 2.41
CA LEU A 69 -6.18 13.12 1.19
C LEU A 69 -5.37 11.83 1.06
N VAL A 70 -4.05 11.89 1.21
CA VAL A 70 -3.19 10.70 1.07
C VAL A 70 -3.49 9.67 2.16
N VAL A 71 -3.63 10.10 3.43
CA VAL A 71 -4.03 9.23 4.55
C VAL A 71 -5.41 8.60 4.29
N GLY A 72 -6.36 9.37 3.76
CA GLY A 72 -7.69 8.89 3.39
C GLY A 72 -7.64 7.81 2.31
N LEU A 73 -6.86 8.03 1.24
CA LEU A 73 -6.66 7.06 0.17
C LEU A 73 -5.99 5.78 0.70
N THR A 74 -4.92 5.90 1.49
CA THR A 74 -4.23 4.75 2.08
C THR A 74 -5.17 3.95 2.99
N ALA A 75 -5.98 4.62 3.83
CA ALA A 75 -6.94 3.95 4.70
C ALA A 75 -8.06 3.24 3.92
N LEU A 76 -8.56 3.86 2.84
CA LEU A 76 -9.55 3.25 1.95
C LEU A 76 -9.01 2.00 1.27
N VAL A 77 -7.82 2.09 0.67
CA VAL A 77 -7.16 0.96 0.00
C VAL A 77 -6.88 -0.16 0.99
N ALA A 78 -6.40 0.16 2.20
CA ALA A 78 -6.18 -0.83 3.26
C ALA A 78 -7.47 -1.55 3.67
N LEU A 79 -8.59 -0.83 3.79
CA LEU A 79 -9.89 -1.41 4.12
C LEU A 79 -10.39 -2.35 3.02
N VAL A 80 -10.37 -1.91 1.76
CA VAL A 80 -10.80 -2.73 0.61
C VAL A 80 -9.92 -3.96 0.47
N SER A 81 -8.60 -3.80 0.58
CA SER A 81 -7.64 -4.89 0.57
C SER A 81 -7.89 -5.87 1.72
N GLY A 82 -8.14 -5.38 2.93
CA GLY A 82 -8.50 -6.17 4.09
C GLY A 82 -9.74 -7.03 3.86
N ILE A 83 -10.83 -6.44 3.36
CA ILE A 83 -12.09 -7.15 3.06
C ILE A 83 -11.85 -8.25 2.03
N TYR A 84 -11.14 -7.95 0.95
CA TYR A 84 -10.84 -8.91 -0.10
C TYR A 84 -9.94 -10.05 0.38
N SER A 85 -8.91 -9.73 1.18
CA SER A 85 -7.91 -10.69 1.65
C SER A 85 -8.51 -11.85 2.45
N VAL A 86 -9.58 -11.59 3.23
CA VAL A 86 -10.26 -12.61 4.03
C VAL A 86 -10.87 -13.70 3.14
N GLY A 87 -11.60 -13.30 2.08
CA GLY A 87 -12.19 -14.26 1.15
C GLY A 87 -11.16 -15.01 0.33
N TYR A 88 -10.11 -14.30 -0.11
CA TYR A 88 -9.03 -14.87 -0.90
C TYR A 88 -8.22 -15.92 -0.11
N LEU A 89 -7.75 -15.58 1.08
CA LEU A 89 -6.93 -16.47 1.92
C LEU A 89 -7.70 -17.68 2.42
N ARG A 90 -9.00 -17.54 2.70
CA ARG A 90 -9.84 -18.70 3.07
C ARG A 90 -9.95 -19.71 1.93
N ARG A 91 -10.09 -19.23 0.68
CA ARG A 91 -10.16 -20.08 -0.51
C ARG A 91 -8.84 -20.83 -0.72
N ASP A 92 -7.72 -20.14 -0.65
CA ASP A 92 -6.40 -20.73 -0.88
C ASP A 92 -5.96 -21.66 0.26
N ALA A 93 -6.33 -21.34 1.51
CA ALA A 93 -6.09 -22.22 2.64
C ALA A 93 -6.97 -23.49 2.59
N GLY A 94 -8.21 -23.37 2.11
CA GLY A 94 -9.09 -24.50 1.88
C GLY A 94 -8.62 -25.41 0.74
N ALA A 95 -7.99 -24.83 -0.29
CA ALA A 95 -7.38 -25.57 -1.40
C ALA A 95 -6.00 -26.17 -1.07
N GLY A 96 -5.49 -25.99 0.16
CA GLY A 96 -4.20 -26.52 0.60
C GLY A 96 -2.97 -25.85 -0.05
N ARG A 97 -3.16 -24.72 -0.75
CA ARG A 97 -2.08 -23.99 -1.45
C ARG A 97 -1.19 -23.21 -0.49
N ILE A 98 -1.75 -22.80 0.67
CA ILE A 98 -1.06 -22.00 1.68
C ILE A 98 -1.17 -22.62 3.07
N THR A 99 -0.11 -22.49 3.86
CA THR A 99 -0.01 -23.01 5.23
C THR A 99 -0.58 -22.03 6.25
N ALA A 100 -0.93 -22.54 7.45
CA ALA A 100 -1.39 -21.71 8.56
C ALA A 100 -0.40 -20.59 8.93
N THR A 101 0.89 -20.90 8.87
CA THR A 101 1.98 -19.98 9.17
C THR A 101 2.08 -18.85 8.15
N GLN A 102 1.86 -19.14 6.86
CA GLN A 102 1.84 -18.11 5.80
C GLN A 102 0.67 -17.15 5.99
N VAL A 103 -0.52 -17.67 6.34
CA VAL A 103 -1.70 -16.85 6.65
C VAL A 103 -1.44 -15.95 7.88
N HIS A 104 -0.83 -16.51 8.93
CA HIS A 104 -0.47 -15.73 10.12
C HIS A 104 0.50 -14.60 9.78
N ARG A 105 1.59 -14.91 9.04
CA ARG A 105 2.57 -13.92 8.59
C ARG A 105 1.92 -12.79 7.79
N TYR A 106 1.02 -13.11 6.88
CA TYR A 106 0.27 -12.11 6.11
C TYR A 106 -0.48 -11.15 7.05
N TYR A 107 -1.32 -11.67 7.95
CA TYR A 107 -2.13 -10.83 8.85
C TYR A 107 -1.32 -10.03 9.90
N THR A 108 -0.07 -10.40 10.17
CA THR A 108 0.88 -9.57 10.94
C THR A 108 1.55 -8.50 10.09
N LEU A 109 1.97 -8.83 8.87
CA LEU A 109 2.73 -7.92 8.03
C LEU A 109 1.86 -6.82 7.40
N THR A 110 0.59 -7.10 7.09
CA THR A 110 -0.29 -6.13 6.44
C THR A 110 -0.50 -4.85 7.28
N PRO A 111 -0.82 -4.91 8.58
CA PRO A 111 -0.89 -3.71 9.43
C PRO A 111 0.44 -2.97 9.54
N LEU A 112 1.55 -3.69 9.67
CA LEU A 112 2.90 -3.11 9.73
C LEU A 112 3.27 -2.38 8.43
N PHE A 113 2.85 -2.91 7.29
CA PHE A 113 3.01 -2.25 5.99
C PHE A 113 2.18 -0.96 5.90
N VAL A 114 0.92 -1.01 6.34
CA VAL A 114 0.05 0.19 6.38
C VAL A 114 0.63 1.25 7.34
N PHE A 115 1.18 0.84 8.48
CA PHE A 115 1.90 1.75 9.38
C PHE A 115 3.07 2.44 8.69
N ALA A 116 3.91 1.67 7.98
CA ALA A 116 5.05 2.22 7.27
C ALA A 116 4.62 3.21 6.17
N MET A 117 3.56 2.91 5.42
CA MET A 117 2.99 3.83 4.43
C MET A 117 2.56 5.15 5.07
N LEU A 118 1.77 5.09 6.15
CA LEU A 118 1.31 6.29 6.84
C LEU A 118 2.46 7.11 7.41
N LEU A 119 3.48 6.44 7.99
CA LEU A 119 4.68 7.08 8.49
C LEU A 119 5.44 7.83 7.39
N VAL A 120 5.63 7.19 6.23
CA VAL A 120 6.27 7.82 5.07
C VAL A 120 5.45 9.00 4.56
N THR A 121 4.13 8.90 4.50
CA THR A 121 3.25 10.01 4.10
C THR A 121 3.43 11.22 5.03
N LEU A 122 3.34 11.01 6.33
CA LEU A 122 3.53 12.06 7.35
C LEU A 122 4.94 12.66 7.28
N ALA A 123 5.98 11.85 7.11
CA ALA A 123 7.36 12.31 6.98
C ALA A 123 7.61 13.08 5.68
N SER A 124 7.03 12.62 4.56
CA SER A 124 7.17 13.28 3.25
C SER A 124 6.53 14.66 3.28
N VAL A 125 5.35 14.78 3.89
CA VAL A 125 4.69 16.07 4.03
C VAL A 125 5.44 16.99 4.99
N LEU A 126 5.99 16.48 6.10
CA LEU A 126 6.87 17.27 6.95
C LEU A 126 8.05 17.86 6.15
N LEU A 127 8.66 17.06 5.27
CA LEU A 127 9.79 17.49 4.44
C LEU A 127 9.38 18.55 3.40
N ILE A 128 8.20 18.41 2.80
CA ILE A 128 7.62 19.39 1.87
C ILE A 128 7.25 20.67 2.64
N SER A 129 6.62 20.54 3.80
CA SER A 129 6.18 21.66 4.63
C SER A 129 7.32 22.39 5.34
N PHE A 130 8.52 21.79 5.44
CA PHE A 130 9.69 22.42 6.07
C PHE A 130 10.04 23.75 5.41
N TYR A 131 9.85 23.86 4.10
CA TYR A 131 10.13 25.09 3.36
C TYR A 131 8.92 26.03 3.27
N ASN A 132 7.71 25.62 3.69
CA ASN A 132 6.44 26.37 3.74
C ASN A 132 6.23 27.45 2.64
N GLU A 133 6.65 27.15 1.42
CA GLU A 133 6.65 28.04 0.27
C GLU A 133 5.80 27.44 -0.86
N LYS A 134 5.18 28.28 -1.69
CA LYS A 134 4.37 27.83 -2.84
C LYS A 134 5.17 26.94 -3.80
N THR A 135 6.48 27.16 -3.88
CA THR A 135 7.42 26.35 -4.67
C THR A 135 7.53 24.90 -4.19
N SER A 136 7.30 24.62 -2.90
CA SER A 136 7.36 23.26 -2.35
C SER A 136 6.17 22.41 -2.79
N LEU A 137 4.98 23.00 -2.83
CA LEU A 137 3.78 22.35 -3.38
C LEU A 137 3.93 22.09 -4.88
N GLU A 138 4.53 23.03 -5.63
CA GLU A 138 4.85 22.79 -7.03
C GLU A 138 5.84 21.64 -7.21
N ALA A 139 6.88 21.55 -6.37
CA ALA A 139 7.84 20.46 -6.43
C ALA A 139 7.20 19.10 -6.13
N ALA A 140 6.32 19.03 -5.13
CA ALA A 140 5.57 17.82 -4.79
C ALA A 140 4.68 17.35 -5.94
N TRP A 141 3.93 18.27 -6.57
CA TRP A 141 3.10 17.93 -7.73
C TRP A 141 3.92 17.51 -8.94
N LYS A 142 5.07 18.16 -9.20
CA LYS A 142 6.03 17.76 -10.24
C LYS A 142 6.54 16.34 -9.97
N TYR A 143 6.84 15.99 -8.71
CA TYR A 143 7.25 14.64 -8.34
C TYR A 143 6.15 13.59 -8.58
N ILE A 144 4.90 13.90 -8.22
CA ILE A 144 3.75 13.02 -8.49
C ILE A 144 3.58 12.78 -10.00
N ILE A 145 3.68 13.83 -10.82
CA ILE A 145 3.60 13.70 -12.29
C ILE A 145 4.74 12.81 -12.81
N ILE A 146 5.99 13.09 -12.42
CA ILE A 146 7.17 12.33 -12.87
C ILE A 146 7.04 10.86 -12.43
N GLY A 147 6.62 10.61 -11.19
CA GLY A 147 6.39 9.26 -10.66
C GLY A 147 5.29 8.53 -11.43
N SER A 148 4.17 9.18 -11.71
CA SER A 148 3.08 8.60 -12.50
C SER A 148 3.52 8.25 -13.92
N VAL A 149 4.29 9.12 -14.59
CA VAL A 149 4.83 8.86 -15.93
C VAL A 149 5.79 7.67 -15.90
N GLY A 150 6.66 7.59 -14.88
CA GLY A 150 7.55 6.46 -14.67
C GLY A 150 6.82 5.13 -14.47
N ILE A 151 5.75 5.12 -13.66
CA ILE A 151 4.91 3.92 -13.46
C ILE A 151 4.21 3.52 -14.77
N SER A 152 3.70 4.48 -15.55
CA SER A 152 3.08 4.20 -16.86
C SER A 152 4.08 3.60 -17.85
N LEU A 153 5.30 4.15 -17.93
CA LEU A 153 6.37 3.61 -18.77
C LEU A 153 6.79 2.19 -18.32
N ALA A 154 6.88 1.97 -17.01
CA ALA A 154 7.19 0.64 -16.46
C ALA A 154 6.09 -0.39 -16.77
N LEU A 155 4.82 0.01 -16.66
CA LEU A 155 3.68 -0.84 -17.04
C LEU A 155 3.73 -1.17 -18.54
N PHE A 156 3.98 -0.18 -19.38
CA PHE A 156 4.13 -0.37 -20.82
C PHE A 156 5.26 -1.36 -21.16
N GLY A 157 6.44 -1.20 -20.53
CA GLY A 157 7.56 -2.14 -20.70
C GLY A 157 7.22 -3.57 -20.24
N THR A 158 6.44 -3.70 -19.15
CA THR A 158 5.97 -5.00 -18.67
C THR A 158 5.03 -5.67 -19.68
N ILE A 159 4.13 -4.90 -20.31
CA ILE A 159 3.22 -5.39 -21.35
C ILE A 159 4.00 -5.84 -22.60
N LEU A 160 4.97 -5.04 -23.07
CA LEU A 160 5.81 -5.41 -24.22
C LEU A 160 6.60 -6.70 -23.94
N THR A 161 7.19 -6.81 -22.75
CA THR A 161 7.95 -8.00 -22.34
C THR A 161 7.06 -9.23 -22.28
N TYR A 162 5.83 -9.09 -21.76
CA TYR A 162 4.85 -10.16 -21.76
C TYR A 162 4.46 -10.58 -23.18
N TYR A 163 4.21 -9.61 -24.07
CA TYR A 163 3.85 -9.88 -25.45
C TYR A 163 4.98 -10.60 -26.21
N ALA A 164 6.24 -10.18 -26.02
CA ALA A 164 7.40 -10.82 -26.62
C ALA A 164 7.62 -12.27 -26.13
N ALA A 165 7.11 -12.62 -24.94
CA ALA A 165 7.18 -13.95 -24.36
C ALA A 165 6.05 -14.90 -24.81
N LEU A 166 4.97 -14.41 -25.43
CA LEU A 166 3.83 -15.23 -25.88
C LEU A 166 4.16 -16.13 -27.07
N ASP A 167 5.04 -15.69 -27.96
CA ASP A 167 5.39 -16.43 -29.20
C ASP A 167 6.41 -17.56 -28.97
N VAL A 168 6.87 -17.78 -27.73
CA VAL A 168 7.88 -18.79 -27.42
C VAL A 168 7.21 -20.16 -27.14
N PRO A 169 7.49 -21.22 -27.93
CA PRO A 169 6.86 -22.53 -27.75
C PRO A 169 7.20 -23.15 -26.37
N GLY A 170 6.17 -23.36 -25.54
CA GLY A 170 6.31 -23.99 -24.21
C GLY A 170 6.11 -23.06 -23.01
N ALA A 171 5.94 -21.75 -23.23
CA ALA A 171 5.56 -20.82 -22.17
C ALA A 171 4.08 -21.05 -21.78
N LYS A 172 3.81 -21.69 -20.64
CA LYS A 172 2.46 -21.68 -20.06
C LYS A 172 2.12 -20.23 -19.69
N ALA A 173 0.94 -19.74 -20.09
CA ALA A 173 0.48 -18.37 -19.87
C ALA A 173 0.61 -17.90 -18.40
N GLU A 174 0.50 -18.82 -17.44
CA GLU A 174 0.64 -18.57 -16.00
C GLU A 174 2.08 -18.22 -15.55
N SER A 175 3.07 -18.43 -16.41
CA SER A 175 4.51 -18.27 -16.13
C SER A 175 5.15 -17.12 -16.93
N GLY A 176 4.39 -16.46 -17.82
CA GLY A 176 4.88 -15.41 -18.72
C GLY A 176 5.33 -14.11 -18.05
N LEU A 177 5.13 -13.96 -16.72
CA LEU A 177 5.57 -12.80 -15.94
C LEU A 177 6.62 -13.16 -14.88
N ASN A 178 7.03 -14.43 -14.77
CA ASN A 178 8.06 -14.83 -13.81
C ASN A 178 9.44 -14.44 -14.33
N TRP A 179 10.07 -13.48 -13.64
CA TRP A 179 11.41 -12.96 -13.99
C TRP A 179 12.45 -14.07 -14.17
N SER A 180 12.48 -15.05 -13.26
CA SER A 180 13.44 -16.16 -13.31
C SER A 180 13.31 -17.04 -14.54
N GLN A 181 12.10 -17.13 -15.13
CA GLN A 181 11.85 -17.91 -16.35
C GLN A 181 12.06 -17.05 -17.60
N LEU A 182 11.66 -15.77 -17.56
CA LEU A 182 11.87 -14.82 -18.65
C LEU A 182 13.35 -14.62 -18.98
N VAL A 183 14.22 -14.51 -17.97
CA VAL A 183 15.67 -14.40 -18.18
C VAL A 183 16.26 -15.63 -18.89
N GLY A 184 15.74 -16.83 -18.62
CA GLY A 184 16.18 -18.06 -19.28
C GLY A 184 15.75 -18.16 -20.74
N LEU A 185 14.61 -17.54 -21.10
CA LEU A 185 14.03 -17.54 -22.45
C LEU A 185 14.32 -16.26 -23.23
N ALA A 186 15.04 -15.29 -22.65
CA ALA A 186 15.28 -13.96 -23.23
C ALA A 186 15.92 -14.00 -24.62
N ARG A 187 16.71 -15.04 -24.94
CA ARG A 187 17.33 -15.21 -26.27
C ARG A 187 16.34 -15.60 -27.37
N GLN A 188 15.14 -16.00 -27.01
CA GLN A 188 14.10 -16.49 -27.93
C GLN A 188 12.93 -15.51 -28.06
N PHE A 189 13.01 -14.32 -27.44
CA PHE A 189 11.96 -13.30 -27.56
C PHE A 189 11.82 -12.81 -28.99
N ASN A 190 10.58 -12.53 -29.40
CA ASN A 190 10.29 -12.05 -30.74
C ASN A 190 10.90 -10.64 -30.94
N PRO A 191 11.88 -10.46 -31.84
CA PRO A 191 12.57 -9.18 -32.03
C PRO A 191 11.69 -8.10 -32.69
N HIS A 192 10.48 -8.44 -33.16
CA HIS A 192 9.54 -7.47 -33.71
C HIS A 192 8.65 -6.80 -32.64
N ALA A 193 8.69 -7.30 -31.40
CA ALA A 193 7.88 -6.80 -30.28
C ALA A 193 8.62 -5.79 -29.38
N MET A 194 9.94 -5.67 -29.53
CA MET A 194 10.83 -4.78 -28.77
C MET A 194 11.49 -3.77 -29.69
#